data_AF-A0A949AX49-F1
#
_entry.id   AF-A0A949AX49-F1
#
_cell.length_a   1.000
_cell.length_b   1.000
_cell.length_c   1.000
_cell.angle_alpha   90.00
_cell.angle_beta   90.00
_cell.angle_gamma   90.00
#
_symmetry.space_group_name_H-M   'P 1'
#
loop_
_entity.id
_entity.type
_entity.pdbx_description
1 polymer ?
#
loop_
_entity_poly.entity_id
_entity_poly.type
_entity_poly.pdbx_seq_one_letter_code
_entity_poly.pdbx_strand_id
1 'polypeptide(L)'
;MKFEIKQIGTIYSPYKTKDECPIQGSVKPEGKGKIEVFPEYEEALETIESFSHIILFYIFDKAGEIKPYIPRFDVAGIKRCH
;
A
#
# COMPACT_ATOMS: atom_id res chain seq x y z
N MET A 1 8.42 12.17 22.23
CA MET A 1 7.55 12.82 21.22
C MET A 1 6.75 11.71 20.55
N LYS A 2 5.42 11.76 20.62
CA LYS A 2 4.53 10.70 20.12
C LYS A 2 3.90 11.21 18.82
N PHE A 3 3.96 10.43 17.76
CA PHE A 3 3.30 10.74 16.49
C PHE A 3 2.01 9.93 16.41
N GLU A 4 0.91 10.61 16.12
CA GLU A 4 -0.40 9.99 15.94
C GLU A 4 -0.76 10.04 14.46
N ILE A 5 -1.15 8.91 13.90
CA ILE A 5 -1.54 8.79 12.49
C ILE A 5 -3.05 8.84 12.45
N LYS A 6 -3.62 9.85 11.77
CA LYS A 6 -5.05 9.94 11.51
C LYS A 6 -5.36 9.36 10.14
N GLN A 7 -6.34 8.46 10.07
CA GLN A 7 -6.85 7.94 8.81
C GLN A 7 -7.55 9.06 8.03
N ILE A 8 -7.21 9.19 6.74
CA ILE A 8 -7.76 10.22 5.85
C ILE A 8 -8.74 9.65 4.81
N GLY A 9 -8.86 8.32 4.74
CA GLY A 9 -9.70 7.65 3.77
C GLY A 9 -9.55 6.13 3.80
N THR A 10 -10.16 5.46 2.83
CA THR A 10 -10.16 4.01 2.64
C THR A 10 -9.75 3.65 1.23
N ILE A 11 -8.87 2.65 1.10
CA ILE A 11 -8.43 2.13 -0.19
C ILE A 11 -9.20 0.85 -0.49
N TYR A 12 -9.88 0.82 -1.63
CA TYR A 12 -10.57 -0.34 -2.17
C TYR A 12 -9.73 -0.90 -3.31
N SER A 13 -9.18 -2.08 -3.10
CA SER A 13 -8.44 -2.81 -4.13
C SER A 13 -9.27 -3.99 -4.64
N PRO A 14 -9.06 -4.44 -5.89
CA PRO A 14 -9.72 -5.64 -6.42
C PRO A 14 -9.23 -6.94 -5.75
N TYR A 15 -8.14 -6.87 -4.97
CA TYR A 15 -7.52 -8.01 -4.31
C TYR A 15 -8.23 -8.30 -3.00
N LYS A 16 -8.77 -9.53 -2.85
CA LYS A 16 -9.47 -9.94 -1.64
C LYS A 16 -8.56 -10.65 -0.65
N THR A 17 -7.49 -11.24 -1.16
CA THR A 17 -6.53 -12.02 -0.36
C THR A 17 -5.10 -11.50 -0.55
N LYS A 18 -4.24 -11.79 0.44
CA LYS A 18 -2.82 -11.41 0.40
C LYS A 18 -2.09 -12.03 -0.80
N ASP A 19 -2.47 -13.25 -1.20
CA ASP A 19 -1.84 -13.99 -2.29
C ASP A 19 -2.20 -13.44 -3.68
N GLU A 20 -3.37 -12.80 -3.81
CA GLU A 20 -3.79 -12.14 -5.05
C GLU A 20 -3.09 -10.79 -5.25
N CYS A 21 -2.70 -10.16 -4.14
CA CYS A 21 -2.06 -8.85 -4.11
C CYS A 21 -0.64 -8.95 -4.70
N PRO A 22 -0.32 -8.19 -5.75
CA PRO A 22 1.01 -8.24 -6.34
C PRO A 22 2.04 -7.68 -5.35
N ILE A 23 3.26 -8.21 -5.40
CA ILE A 23 4.41 -7.71 -4.60
C ILE A 23 4.66 -6.23 -4.92
N GLN A 24 4.40 -5.81 -6.16
CA GLN A 24 4.45 -4.42 -6.60
C GLN A 24 3.26 -4.14 -7.54
N GLY A 25 2.52 -3.05 -7.29
CA GLY A 25 1.35 -2.67 -8.09
C GLY A 25 1.65 -2.46 -9.58
N SER A 26 2.87 -2.05 -9.93
CA SER A 26 3.34 -1.91 -11.32
C SER A 26 3.34 -3.21 -12.11
N VAL A 27 3.32 -4.36 -11.44
CA VAL A 27 3.38 -5.69 -12.06
C VAL A 27 1.99 -6.17 -12.50
N LYS A 28 0.92 -5.51 -12.04
CA LYS A 28 -0.48 -5.77 -12.44
C LYS A 28 -1.22 -4.46 -12.78
N PRO A 29 -0.99 -3.88 -13.96
CA PRO A 29 -1.62 -2.62 -14.38
C PRO A 29 -3.15 -2.72 -14.51
N GLU A 30 -3.70 -3.92 -14.69
CA GLU A 30 -5.14 -4.21 -14.70
C GLU A 30 -5.82 -4.10 -13.32
N GLY A 31 -5.05 -4.05 -12.23
CA GLY A 31 -5.53 -3.94 -10.85
C GLY A 31 -6.03 -2.55 -10.48
N LYS A 32 -7.06 -2.04 -11.15
CA LYS A 32 -7.66 -0.73 -10.86
C LYS A 32 -8.28 -0.73 -9.46
N GLY A 33 -7.70 0.05 -8.55
CA GLY A 33 -8.25 0.33 -7.21
C GLY A 33 -9.01 1.66 -7.18
N LYS A 34 -9.91 1.81 -6.21
CA LYS A 34 -10.59 3.07 -5.88
C LYS A 34 -10.10 3.55 -4.52
N ILE A 35 -9.85 4.84 -4.38
CA ILE A 35 -9.53 5.46 -3.09
C ILE A 35 -10.67 6.39 -2.75
N GLU A 36 -11.16 6.29 -1.52
CA GLU A 36 -12.24 7.13 -1.01
C GLU A 36 -11.69 7.94 0.16
N VAL A 37 -11.64 9.25 -0.03
CA VAL A 37 -11.13 10.19 0.97
C VAL A 37 -12.32 10.74 1.75
N PHE A 38 -12.14 10.98 3.05
CA PHE A 38 -13.22 11.52 3.87
C PHE A 38 -13.58 12.94 3.45
N PRO A 39 -14.87 13.36 3.56
CA PRO A 39 -15.31 14.69 3.15
C PRO A 39 -14.54 15.85 3.81
N GLU A 40 -14.01 15.64 5.02
CA GLU A 40 -13.19 16.63 5.73
C GLU A 40 -11.88 17.01 5.00
N TYR A 41 -11.46 16.20 4.01
CA TYR A 41 -10.24 16.39 3.23
C TYR A 41 -10.52 16.65 1.74
N GLU A 42 -11.77 16.92 1.35
CA GLU A 42 -12.16 17.14 -0.05
C GLU A 42 -11.42 18.31 -0.70
N GLU A 43 -11.26 19.43 0.01
CA GLU A 43 -10.54 20.61 -0.47
C GLU A 43 -9.07 20.30 -0.83
N ALA A 44 -8.45 19.33 -0.13
CA ALA A 44 -7.09 18.92 -0.41
C ALA A 44 -6.95 18.11 -1.72
N LEU A 45 -8.06 17.62 -2.28
CA LEU A 45 -8.07 16.85 -3.52
C LEU A 45 -8.20 17.71 -4.78
N GLU A 46 -8.51 19.00 -4.68
CA GLU A 46 -8.79 19.85 -5.85
C GLU A 46 -7.64 19.86 -6.88
N THR A 47 -6.39 19.76 -6.41
CA THR A 47 -5.21 19.79 -7.28
C THR A 47 -4.73 18.42 -7.74
N ILE A 48 -5.37 17.33 -7.31
CA ILE A 48 -4.87 15.97 -7.53
C ILE A 48 -4.84 15.56 -9.00
N GLU A 49 -5.74 16.12 -9.82
CA GLU A 49 -5.83 15.87 -11.27
C GLU A 49 -4.66 16.46 -12.06
N SER A 50 -3.91 17.40 -11.47
CA SER A 50 -2.75 18.02 -12.12
C SER A 50 -1.48 17.15 -12.07
N PHE A 51 -1.50 16.06 -11.30
CA PHE A 51 -0.34 15.18 -11.13
C PHE A 51 -0.41 13.96 -12.05
N SER A 52 0.73 13.57 -12.62
CA SER A 52 0.84 12.34 -13.41
C SER A 52 0.93 11.08 -12.55
N HIS A 53 1.46 11.21 -11.32
CA HIS A 53 1.69 10.10 -10.40
C HIS A 53 1.46 10.57 -8.96
N ILE A 54 0.89 9.68 -8.14
CA ILE A 54 0.57 9.93 -6.73
C ILE A 54 1.22 8.84 -5.88
N ILE A 55 1.79 9.24 -4.75
CA ILE A 55 2.31 8.30 -3.75
C ILE A 55 1.26 8.12 -2.66
N LEU A 56 0.95 6.86 -2.34
CA LEU A 56 -0.05 6.50 -1.34
C LEU A 56 0.61 5.83 -0.16
N PHE A 57 0.41 6.39 1.02
CA PHE A 57 0.75 5.77 2.29
C PHE A 57 -0.49 5.14 2.90
N TYR A 58 -0.39 3.87 3.27
CA TYR A 58 -1.49 3.14 3.89
C TYR A 58 -0.96 2.21 4.98
N ILE A 59 -1.85 1.87 5.91
CA ILE A 59 -1.55 0.99 7.03
C ILE A 59 -1.95 -0.43 6.65
N PHE A 60 -1.06 -1.40 6.86
CA PHE A 60 -1.39 -2.82 6.75
C PHE A 60 -2.16 -3.28 7.99
N ASP A 61 -3.48 -3.19 7.93
CA ASP A 61 -4.41 -3.59 9.01
C ASP A 61 -4.33 -5.09 9.36
N LYS A 62 -4.00 -5.93 8.37
CA LYS A 62 -3.87 -7.40 8.51
C LYS A 62 -2.42 -7.89 8.59
N ALA A 63 -1.46 -7.01 8.85
CA ALA A 63 -0.09 -7.46 9.07
C ALA A 63 0.00 -8.27 10.38
N GLY A 64 0.59 -9.46 10.29
CA GLY A 64 0.94 -10.24 11.48
C GLY A 64 2.13 -9.65 12.23
N GLU A 65 2.64 -10.38 13.22
CA GLU A 65 3.82 -9.98 13.98
C GLU A 65 5.01 -9.64 13.07
N ILE A 66 5.60 -8.46 13.30
CA ILE A 66 6.81 -8.03 12.60
C ILE A 66 7.98 -8.84 13.15
N LYS A 67 8.43 -9.84 12.38
CA LYS A 67 9.67 -10.55 12.65
C LYS A 67 10.79 -9.90 11.84
N PRO A 68 11.77 -9.26 12.48
CA PRO A 68 12.91 -8.70 11.75
C PRO A 68 13.67 -9.86 11.08
N TYR A 69 13.58 -9.92 9.76
CA TYR A 69 14.31 -10.89 8.95
C TYR A 69 15.52 -10.19 8.36
N ILE A 70 16.71 -10.69 8.68
CA ILE A 70 17.95 -10.28 8.03
C ILE A 70 18.18 -11.28 6.90
N PRO A 71 17.89 -10.96 5.63
CA PRO A 71 18.26 -11.83 4.53
C PRO A 71 19.77 -11.97 4.52
N ARG A 72 20.27 -13.18 4.80
CA ARG A 72 21.63 -13.55 4.43
C ARG A 72 21.65 -13.55 2.90
N PHE A 73 22.33 -12.58 2.31
CA PHE A 73 22.65 -12.58 0.88
C PHE A 73 23.64 -13.71 0.62
N ASP A 74 23.17 -14.94 0.59
CA ASP A 74 23.90 -16.01 -0.08
C ASP A 74 23.65 -15.85 -1.59
N VAL A 75 24.74 -15.85 -2.36
CA VAL A 75 24.80 -15.66 -3.83
C VAL A 75 24.08 -16.76 -4.64
N ALA A 76 23.20 -17.54 -4.03
CA ALA A 76 22.35 -18.52 -4.69
C ALA A 76 20.91 -17.99 -4.70
N GLY A 77 20.45 -17.61 -5.89
CA GLY A 77 19.21 -16.89 -6.16
C GLY A 77 17.97 -17.30 -5.34
N ILE A 78 17.25 -16.27 -4.91
CA ILE A 78 15.80 -16.19 -4.73
C ILE A 78 15.15 -17.52 -4.28
N LYS A 79 14.96 -17.69 -2.96
CA LYS A 79 13.90 -18.58 -2.45
C LYS A 79 13.09 -17.94 -1.33
N ARG A 80 11.84 -17.64 -1.71
CA ARG A 80 10.55 -17.71 -0.99
C ARG A 80 10.55 -17.43 0.52
N CYS A 81 9.84 -16.36 0.89
CA CYS A 81 9.20 -16.26 2.21
C CYS A 81 8.16 -17.38 2.36
N HIS A 82 8.28 -18.16 3.44
CA HIS A 82 7.16 -18.86 4.09
C HIS A 82 6.70 -18.01 5.28
#